data_AF-A0A356IMK7-F1
#
_entry.id   AF-A0A356IMK7-F1
#
_cell.length_a   1.000
_cell.length_b   1.000
_cell.length_c   1.000
_cell.angle_alpha   90.00
_cell.angle_beta   90.00
_cell.angle_gamma   90.00
#
_symmetry.space_group_name_H-M   'P 1'
#
loop_
_entity.id
_entity.type
_entity.pdbx_description
1 polymer ?
#
loop_
_entity_poly.entity_id
_entity_poly.type
_entity_poly.pdbx_seq_one_letter_code
_entity_poly.pdbx_strand_id
1 'polypeptide(L)' 'CAALRVADKPENAGKTTVVILPDSGERYLSSILFQEKFTEAENVQ' A
#
# COMPACT_ATOMS: atom_id res chain seq x y z
N CYS A 1 -4.62 4.97 2.63
CA CYS A 1 -3.80 4.96 3.87
C CYS A 1 -4.55 5.67 4.99
N ALA A 2 -4.55 5.16 6.23
CA ALA A 2 -5.21 5.82 7.37
C ALA A 2 -4.56 7.18 7.74
N ALA A 3 -3.25 7.32 7.52
CA ALA A 3 -2.52 8.56 7.77
C ALA A 3 -3.11 9.75 7.00
N LEU A 4 -3.61 9.55 5.78
CA LEU A 4 -4.25 10.61 4.99
C LEU A 4 -5.50 11.15 5.67
N ARG A 5 -6.36 10.27 6.20
CA ARG A 5 -7.56 10.68 6.96
C ARG A 5 -7.22 11.44 8.23
N VAL A 6 -6.08 11.13 8.86
CA VAL A 6 -5.60 11.85 10.04
C VAL A 6 -5.01 13.21 9.65
N ALA A 7 -4.24 13.26 8.58
CA ALA A 7 -3.62 14.49 8.08
C ALA A 7 -4.64 15.52 7.58
N ASP A 8 -5.78 15.07 7.05
CA ASP A 8 -6.87 15.93 6.55
C ASP A 8 -7.67 16.64 7.65
N LYS A 9 -7.43 16.29 8.93
CA LYS A 9 -8.12 16.93 10.06
C LYS A 9 -7.63 18.37 10.25
N PRO A 10 -8.50 19.35 10.51
CA PRO A 10 -8.12 20.76 10.67
C PRO A 10 -7.04 20.99 11.74
N GLU A 11 -7.09 20.26 12.85
CA GLU A 11 -6.09 20.36 13.93
C GLU A 11 -4.69 19.86 13.54
N ASN A 12 -4.57 19.20 12.39
CA ASN A 12 -3.31 18.69 11.86
C ASN A 12 -2.77 19.51 10.68
N ALA A 13 -3.43 20.61 10.31
CA ALA A 13 -2.95 21.53 9.28
C ALA A 13 -1.54 22.04 9.61
N GLY A 14 -0.63 21.95 8.62
CA GLY A 14 0.77 22.37 8.76
C GLY A 14 1.67 21.42 9.55
N LYS A 15 1.16 20.30 10.07
CA LYS A 15 1.99 19.29 10.76
C LYS A 15 2.51 18.24 9.77
N THR A 16 3.72 17.75 10.02
CA THR A 16 4.28 16.61 9.28
C THR A 16 3.76 15.30 9.86
N THR A 17 3.02 14.52 9.06
CA THR A 17 2.58 13.17 9.44
C THR A 17 3.61 12.14 9.02
N VAL A 18 4.11 11.34 9.97
CA VAL A 18 5.06 10.24 9.71
C VAL A 18 4.34 8.91 9.88
N VAL A 19 4.54 7.97 8.95
CA VAL A 19 3.93 6.64 8.96
C VAL A 19 4.95 5.58 8.58
N ILE A 20 4.77 4.37 9.12
CA ILE A 20 5.58 3.20 8.78
C ILE A 20 4.85 2.41 7.69
N LEU A 21 5.58 2.10 6.62
CA LEU A 21 5.22 1.03 5.69
C LEU A 21 6.06 -0.19 6.10
N PRO A 22 5.45 -1.26 6.64
CA PRO A 22 6.17 -2.31 7.34
C PRO A 22 6.93 -3.27 6.42
N ASP A 23 6.59 -3.29 5.13
CA ASP A 23 7.23 -4.13 4.12
C ASP A 23 7.17 -3.47 2.73
N SER A 24 7.89 -4.07 1.76
CA SER A 24 7.99 -3.62 0.37
C SER A 24 6.85 -4.11 -0.54
N GLY A 25 5.99 -5.01 -0.05
CA GLY A 25 4.92 -5.62 -0.83
C GLY A 25 5.30 -6.92 -1.56
N GLU A 26 6.60 -7.24 -1.74
CA GLU A 26 7.06 -8.39 -2.55
C GLU A 26 6.62 -9.75 -1.98
N ARG A 27 6.42 -9.84 -0.66
CA ARG A 27 5.92 -11.05 -0.02
C ARG A 27 4.50 -11.40 -0.47
N TYR A 28 3.75 -10.43 -0.99
CA TYR A 28 2.33 -10.57 -1.29
C TYR A 28 2.04 -10.78 -2.77
N LEU A 29 3.05 -11.02 -3.62
CA LEU A 29 2.85 -11.23 -5.06
C LEU A 29 1.86 -12.38 -5.33
N SER A 30 1.83 -13.43 -4.52
CA SER A 30 0.86 -14.53 -4.66
C SER A 30 -0.49 -14.31 -3.95
N SER A 31 -0.73 -13.12 -3.39
CA SER A 31 -1.96 -12.81 -2.64
C SER A 31 -2.96 -12.00 -3.47
N ILE A 32 -4.14 -11.76 -2.88
CA ILE A 32 -5.19 -10.88 -3.42
C ILE A 32 -4.68 -9.51 -3.87
N LEU A 33 -3.62 -8.99 -3.23
CA LEU A 33 -3.06 -7.68 -3.55
C LEU A 33 -2.57 -7.57 -4.99
N PHE A 34 -2.16 -8.70 -5.60
CA PHE A 34 -1.65 -8.75 -6.98
C PHE A 34 -2.42 -9.73 -7.87
N GLN A 35 -3.63 -10.16 -7.47
CA GLN A 35 -4.39 -11.21 -8.17
C GLN A 35 -4.69 -10.89 -9.64
N GLU A 36 -4.77 -9.60 -10.03
CA GLU A 36 -5.04 -9.16 -11.41
C GLU A 36 -3.81 -8.53 -12.08
N LYS A 37 -2.64 -8.65 -11.45
CA LYS A 37 -1.40 -8.04 -11.94
C LYS A 37 -0.60 -8.97 -12.84
N PHE A 38 -0.75 -10.28 -12.65
CA PHE A 38 -0.01 -11.29 -13.40
C PHE A 38 -0.85 -11.88 -14.53
N THR A 39 -0.23 -11.99 -15.68
CA THR A 39 -0.79 -12.55 -16.92
C THR A 39 -0.54 -14.05 -17.02
N GLU A 40 -1.24 -14.74 -17.92
CA GLU A 40 -1.00 -16.16 -18.19
C GLU A 40 0.45 -16.44 -18.64
N ALA A 41 1.12 -15.48 -19.29
CA ALA A 41 2.52 -15.59 -19.70
C ALA A 41 3.51 -15.65 -18.52
N GLU A 42 3.09 -15.21 -17.33
CA GLU A 42 3.88 -15.27 -16.08
C GLU A 42 3.55 -16.52 -15.25
N ASN A 43 2.48 -17.24 -15.61
CA ASN A 43 2.04 -18.49 -14.97
C ASN A 43 2.50 -19.75 -15.72
N VAL A 44 3.45 -19.61 -16.65
CA VAL A 44 3.97 -20.73 -17.43
C VAL A 44 4.95 -21.49 -16.55
N GLN A 45 4.58 -22.72 -16.21
CA GLN A 45 5.37 -23.65 -15.41
C GLN A 45 6.37 -24.42 -16.27
#